data_AF-A0A1X6PJD3-F1
#
_entry.id   AF-A0A1X6PJD3-F1
#
_cell.length_a   1.000
_cell.length_b   1.000
_cell.length_c   1.000
_cell.angle_alpha   90.00
_cell.angle_beta   90.00
_cell.angle_gamma   90.00
#
_symmetry.space_group_name_H-M   'P 1'
#
loop_
_entity.id
_entity.type
_entity.pdbx_description
1 polymer ?
#
loop_
_entity_poly.entity_id
_entity_poly.type
_entity_poly.pdbx_seq_one_letter_code
_entity_poly.pdbx_strand_id
1 'polypeptide(L)'
;MCVKVVCNAGAHVTSGRKRVGLLHQAVDTFNIQPNAPFITDPKHLADRFKFLTEQYERENKVREAQSGKEDELKLSELDELLADALRAKDEWLEAKEGREEAKDVKEARLRQQGAQARDAMMRRRRASSVCKAGDGEESGRGADSGLGGDALSTPCRPSGSRKRFRAPDDADDDELLSLLRESEKRKHDLEEQRLAPEESRMQHERDLHVEAEAKNEREASAAAAAAAAAAAQQTATMSLLTELARSIARRQ
;
A
#
# COMPACT_ATOMS: atom_id res chain seq x y z
N MET A 1 49.60 -15.94 -13.40
CA MET A 1 50.51 -17.10 -13.58
C MET A 1 51.36 -17.36 -12.32
N CYS A 2 52.16 -16.40 -11.83
CA CYS A 2 53.05 -16.57 -10.66
C CYS A 2 52.35 -16.99 -9.34
N VAL A 3 51.17 -16.45 -9.03
CA VAL A 3 50.43 -16.84 -7.81
C VAL A 3 49.97 -18.29 -7.86
N LYS A 4 49.52 -18.74 -9.03
CA LYS A 4 48.99 -20.10 -9.23
C LYS A 4 50.06 -21.16 -8.98
N VAL A 5 51.30 -20.94 -9.41
CA VAL A 5 52.41 -21.87 -9.15
C VAL A 5 52.80 -21.90 -7.67
N VAL A 6 52.77 -20.76 -6.96
CA VAL A 6 53.00 -20.69 -5.50
C VAL A 6 51.89 -21.43 -4.74
N CYS A 7 50.65 -21.27 -5.17
CA CYS A 7 49.50 -21.98 -4.59
C CYS A 7 49.59 -23.49 -4.83
N ASN A 8 49.88 -23.91 -6.07
CA ASN A 8 50.00 -25.32 -6.44
C ASN A 8 51.16 -26.02 -5.73
N ALA A 9 52.29 -25.33 -5.53
CA ALA A 9 53.41 -25.84 -4.75
C ALA A 9 53.15 -25.84 -3.23
N GLY A 10 52.03 -25.28 -2.75
CA GLY A 10 51.73 -25.21 -1.32
C GLY A 10 52.65 -24.26 -0.52
N ALA A 11 53.44 -23.44 -1.19
CA ALA A 11 54.40 -22.51 -0.56
C ALA A 11 53.72 -21.38 0.22
N HIS A 12 52.43 -21.11 -0.04
CA HIS A 12 51.65 -20.08 0.65
C HIS A 12 51.19 -20.47 2.06
N VAL A 13 51.01 -21.77 2.32
CA VAL A 13 50.56 -22.29 3.64
C VAL A 13 51.68 -22.89 4.48
N THR A 14 52.86 -23.08 3.89
CA THR A 14 54.02 -23.67 4.57
C THR A 14 54.99 -22.59 5.03
N SER A 15 55.61 -22.78 6.20
CA SER A 15 56.56 -21.84 6.80
C SER A 15 57.98 -22.43 6.88
N GLY A 16 58.97 -21.56 7.16
CA GLY A 16 60.36 -21.95 7.39
C GLY A 16 61.09 -22.50 6.15
N ARG A 17 62.05 -23.41 6.34
CA ARG A 17 62.91 -23.93 5.25
C ARG A 17 62.14 -24.68 4.16
N LYS A 18 61.05 -25.36 4.54
CA LYS A 18 60.18 -26.10 3.59
C LYS A 18 59.54 -25.16 2.58
N ARG A 19 59.13 -23.97 3.02
CA ARG A 19 58.58 -22.92 2.14
C ARG A 19 59.56 -22.52 1.04
N VAL A 20 60.84 -22.36 1.39
CA VAL A 20 61.89 -21.96 0.43
C VAL A 20 62.05 -23.03 -0.66
N GLY A 21 62.09 -24.31 -0.28
CA GLY A 21 62.13 -25.41 -1.25
C GLY A 21 60.92 -25.44 -2.19
N LEU A 22 59.72 -25.19 -1.67
CA LEU A 22 58.49 -25.13 -2.47
C LEU A 22 58.43 -23.89 -3.38
N LEU A 23 59.01 -22.77 -2.96
CA LEU A 23 59.17 -21.59 -3.83
C LEU A 23 60.14 -21.86 -4.97
N HIS A 24 61.25 -22.56 -4.72
CA HIS A 24 62.15 -23.01 -5.79
C HIS A 24 61.42 -23.92 -6.78
N GLN A 25 60.67 -24.91 -6.30
CA GLN A 25 59.87 -25.79 -7.15
C GLN A 25 58.81 -24.99 -7.96
N ALA A 26 58.18 -23.99 -7.36
CA ALA A 26 57.22 -23.12 -8.05
C ALA A 26 57.89 -22.28 -9.14
N VAL A 27 59.11 -21.81 -8.91
CA VAL A 27 59.92 -21.09 -9.90
C VAL A 27 60.32 -22.00 -11.06
N ASP A 28 60.81 -23.20 -10.78
CA ASP A 28 61.19 -24.15 -11.83
C ASP A 28 59.99 -24.47 -12.72
N THR A 29 58.83 -24.72 -12.09
CA THR A 29 57.57 -24.97 -12.80
C THR A 29 57.12 -23.76 -13.63
N PHE A 30 57.40 -22.54 -13.18
CA PHE A 30 57.06 -21.31 -13.90
C PHE A 30 58.00 -21.05 -15.07
N ASN A 31 59.31 -21.20 -14.87
CA ASN A 31 60.34 -20.90 -15.85
C ASN A 31 60.40 -21.95 -16.99
N ILE A 32 59.97 -23.19 -16.73
CA ILE A 32 59.90 -24.25 -17.76
C ILE A 32 58.74 -24.04 -18.75
N GLN A 33 57.77 -23.16 -18.44
CA GLN A 33 56.61 -22.97 -19.32
C GLN A 33 57.04 -22.33 -20.64
N PRO A 34 56.61 -22.87 -21.80
CA PRO A 34 56.97 -22.32 -23.11
C PRO A 34 56.43 -20.91 -23.34
N ASN A 35 55.40 -20.51 -22.60
CA ASN A 35 54.80 -19.18 -22.62
C ASN A 35 55.20 -18.34 -21.39
N ALA A 36 56.26 -18.70 -20.68
CA ALA A 36 56.75 -17.93 -19.53
C ALA A 36 57.18 -16.53 -20.03
N PRO A 37 56.54 -15.45 -19.56
CA PRO A 37 56.83 -14.10 -20.10
C PRO A 37 58.23 -13.60 -19.74
N PHE A 38 58.79 -14.11 -18.63
CA PHE A 38 60.13 -13.78 -18.14
C PHE A 38 60.61 -14.89 -17.20
N ILE A 39 61.93 -14.99 -17.04
CA ILE A 39 62.56 -15.85 -16.03
C ILE A 39 62.39 -15.17 -14.67
N THR A 40 61.88 -15.91 -13.69
CA THR A 40 61.60 -15.41 -12.34
C THR A 40 62.52 -16.03 -11.30
N ASP A 41 62.93 -15.24 -10.31
CA ASP A 41 63.66 -15.71 -9.13
C ASP A 41 62.71 -16.05 -7.96
N PRO A 42 63.09 -16.98 -7.05
CA PRO A 42 62.28 -17.35 -5.89
C PRO A 42 61.96 -16.16 -4.99
N LYS A 43 62.88 -15.22 -4.87
CA LYS A 43 62.68 -13.96 -4.13
C LYS A 43 61.61 -13.10 -4.78
N HIS A 44 61.69 -12.89 -6.09
CA HIS A 44 60.71 -12.10 -6.83
C HIS A 44 59.31 -12.71 -6.75
N LEU A 45 59.23 -14.04 -6.81
CA LEU A 45 57.97 -14.78 -6.65
C LEU A 45 57.38 -14.58 -5.24
N ALA A 46 58.21 -14.68 -4.21
CA ALA A 46 57.80 -14.50 -2.82
C ALA A 46 57.35 -13.06 -2.51
N ASP A 47 58.10 -12.06 -2.99
CA ASP A 47 57.78 -10.64 -2.80
C ASP A 47 56.47 -10.27 -3.49
N ARG A 48 56.26 -10.75 -4.72
CA ARG A 48 55.01 -10.52 -5.46
C ARG A 48 53.81 -11.21 -4.81
N PHE A 49 54.00 -12.42 -4.28
CA PHE A 49 52.95 -13.11 -3.54
C PHE A 49 52.58 -12.33 -2.26
N LYS A 50 53.58 -11.88 -1.51
CA LYS A 50 53.39 -11.06 -0.29
C LYS A 50 52.62 -9.77 -0.60
N PHE A 51 53.01 -9.04 -1.64
CA PHE A 51 52.31 -7.82 -2.07
C PHE A 51 50.83 -8.06 -2.35
N LEU A 52 50.49 -9.16 -3.03
CA LEU A 52 49.11 -9.51 -3.36
C LEU A 52 48.31 -9.92 -2.12
N THR A 53 48.92 -10.63 -1.17
CA THR A 53 48.28 -10.93 0.12
C THR A 53 47.98 -9.65 0.90
N GLU A 54 48.94 -8.73 0.98
CA GLU A 54 48.75 -7.43 1.65
C GLU A 54 47.70 -6.55 0.95
N GLN A 55 47.56 -6.64 -0.37
CA GLN A 55 46.50 -5.97 -1.11
C GLN A 55 45.13 -6.57 -0.77
N TYR A 56 45.01 -7.90 -0.79
CA TYR A 56 43.78 -8.60 -0.43
C TYR A 56 43.33 -8.28 1.00
N GLU A 57 44.25 -8.27 1.96
CA GLU A 57 43.93 -7.93 3.35
C GLU A 57 43.42 -6.49 3.50
N ARG A 58 43.97 -5.54 2.72
CA ARG A 58 43.49 -4.15 2.70
C ARG A 58 42.08 -4.06 2.10
N GLU A 59 41.85 -4.72 0.97
CA GLU A 59 40.54 -4.77 0.32
C GLU A 59 39.49 -5.42 1.24
N ASN A 60 39.85 -6.51 1.92
CA ASN A 60 38.95 -7.20 2.84
C ASN A 60 38.58 -6.32 4.04
N LYS A 61 39.54 -5.60 4.64
CA LYS A 61 39.25 -4.64 5.73
C LYS A 61 38.29 -3.54 5.31
N VAL A 62 38.44 -3.02 4.09
CA VAL A 62 37.52 -2.01 3.54
C VAL A 62 36.12 -2.62 3.37
N ARG A 63 36.03 -3.84 2.85
CA ARG A 63 34.77 -4.55 2.66
C ARG A 63 34.05 -4.84 3.97
N GLU A 64 34.77 -5.31 4.99
CA GLU A 64 34.24 -5.54 6.33
C GLU A 64 33.70 -4.24 6.95
N ALA A 65 34.45 -3.13 6.81
CA ALA A 65 34.02 -1.82 7.29
C ALA A 65 32.82 -1.23 6.53
N GLN A 66 32.60 -1.63 5.28
CA GLN A 66 31.42 -1.25 4.49
C GLN A 66 30.20 -2.09 4.86
N SER A 67 30.37 -3.42 4.96
CA SER A 67 29.28 -4.35 5.32
C SER A 67 28.67 -4.04 6.67
N GLY A 68 29.50 -3.74 7.70
CA GLY A 68 28.98 -3.42 9.04
C GLY A 68 28.07 -2.20 9.05
N LYS A 69 28.36 -1.19 8.22
CA LYS A 69 27.54 0.03 8.15
C LYS A 69 26.21 -0.19 7.45
N GLU A 70 26.19 -1.01 6.39
CA GLU A 70 24.96 -1.33 5.69
C GLU A 70 24.01 -2.16 6.57
N ASP A 71 24.54 -3.08 7.36
CA ASP A 71 23.74 -3.92 8.23
C ASP A 71 23.18 -3.13 9.43
N GLU A 72 23.97 -2.21 10.00
CA GLU A 72 23.48 -1.26 11.02
C GLU A 72 22.34 -0.36 10.49
N LEU A 73 22.47 0.16 9.26
CA LEU A 73 21.43 0.99 8.64
C LEU A 73 20.14 0.20 8.39
N LYS A 74 20.24 -1.02 7.85
CA LYS A 74 19.07 -1.89 7.62
C LYS A 74 18.33 -2.24 8.91
N LEU A 75 19.07 -2.48 10.00
CA LEU A 75 18.46 -2.71 11.31
C LEU A 75 17.70 -1.47 11.79
N SER A 76 18.27 -0.27 11.61
CA SER A 76 17.61 0.97 12.00
C SER A 76 16.33 1.26 11.20
N GLU A 77 16.33 1.01 9.88
CA GLU A 77 15.14 1.17 9.03
C GLU A 77 14.03 0.18 9.43
N LEU A 78 14.40 -1.05 9.77
CA LEU A 78 13.46 -2.07 10.22
C LEU A 78 12.84 -1.71 11.58
N ASP A 79 13.63 -1.18 12.50
CA ASP A 79 13.16 -0.73 13.81
C ASP A 79 12.18 0.46 13.69
N GLU A 80 12.45 1.39 12.77
CA GLU A 80 11.55 2.52 12.49
C GLU A 80 10.22 2.05 11.87
N LEU A 81 10.27 1.15 10.89
CA LEU A 81 9.09 0.51 10.32
C LEU A 81 8.25 -0.23 11.36
N LEU A 82 8.90 -0.92 12.30
CA LEU A 82 8.21 -1.62 13.38
C LEU A 82 7.52 -0.62 14.33
N ALA A 83 8.19 0.47 14.68
CA ALA A 83 7.63 1.52 15.51
C ALA A 83 6.40 2.18 14.86
N ASP A 84 6.45 2.43 13.55
CA ASP A 84 5.34 2.99 12.79
C ASP A 84 4.17 2.01 12.68
N ALA A 85 4.44 0.72 12.44
CA ALA A 85 3.41 -0.31 12.41
C ALA A 85 2.69 -0.46 13.76
N LEU A 86 3.43 -0.38 14.88
CA LEU A 86 2.83 -0.39 16.22
C LEU A 86 1.94 0.83 16.45
N ARG A 87 2.40 2.03 16.07
CA ARG A 87 1.61 3.26 16.17
C ARG A 87 0.33 3.19 15.35
N ALA A 88 0.42 2.74 14.10
CA ALA A 88 -0.75 2.56 13.23
C ALA A 88 -1.75 1.53 13.80
N LYS A 89 -1.24 0.47 14.43
CA LYS A 89 -2.10 -0.53 15.11
C LYS A 89 -2.84 0.08 16.29
N ASP A 90 -2.18 0.91 17.10
CA ASP A 90 -2.82 1.58 18.23
C ASP A 90 -3.87 2.61 17.75
N GLU A 91 -3.55 3.43 16.75
CA GLU A 91 -4.50 4.36 16.14
C GLU A 91 -5.74 3.65 15.57
N TRP A 92 -5.55 2.48 14.96
CA TRP A 92 -6.66 1.67 14.45
C TRP A 92 -7.55 1.13 15.57
N LEU A 93 -6.98 0.70 16.70
CA LEU A 93 -7.74 0.24 17.85
C LEU A 93 -8.58 1.37 18.46
N GLU A 94 -7.97 2.54 18.68
CA GLU A 94 -8.66 3.73 19.18
C GLU A 94 -9.83 4.14 18.25
N ALA A 95 -9.58 4.13 16.92
CA ALA A 95 -10.61 4.44 15.94
C ALA A 95 -11.75 3.39 15.92
N LYS A 96 -11.46 2.14 16.27
CA LYS A 96 -12.47 1.08 16.39
C LYS A 96 -13.31 1.26 17.64
N GLU A 97 -12.68 1.52 18.78
CA GLU A 97 -13.35 1.76 20.05
C GLU A 97 -14.28 2.97 19.96
N GLY A 98 -13.80 4.10 19.44
CA GLY A 98 -14.64 5.30 19.25
C GLY A 98 -15.83 5.06 18.32
N ARG A 99 -15.74 4.13 17.35
CA ARG A 99 -16.88 3.75 16.50
C ARG A 99 -17.89 2.89 17.25
N GLU A 100 -17.45 1.98 18.12
CA GLU A 100 -18.31 1.15 18.96
C GLU A 100 -19.06 2.03 19.97
N GLU A 101 -18.35 2.89 20.69
CA GLU A 101 -18.95 3.84 21.64
C GLU A 101 -19.99 4.75 20.97
N ALA A 102 -19.69 5.26 19.77
CA ALA A 102 -20.63 6.08 19.01
C ALA A 102 -21.89 5.32 18.59
N LYS A 103 -21.79 4.01 18.32
CA LYS A 103 -22.96 3.16 18.06
C LYS A 103 -23.76 2.95 19.33
N ASP A 104 -23.10 2.66 20.45
CA ASP A 104 -23.75 2.41 21.73
C ASP A 104 -24.55 3.62 22.22
N VAL A 105 -23.98 4.82 22.08
CA VAL A 105 -24.68 6.08 22.39
C VAL A 105 -25.92 6.25 21.52
N LYS A 106 -25.82 5.97 20.21
CA LYS A 106 -26.98 6.04 19.29
C LYS A 106 -28.04 5.01 19.65
N GLU A 107 -27.63 3.79 19.96
CA GLU A 107 -28.54 2.71 20.33
C GLU A 107 -29.25 3.00 21.66
N ALA A 108 -28.53 3.47 22.67
CA ALA A 108 -29.09 3.90 23.96
C ALA A 108 -30.15 5.00 23.77
N ARG A 109 -29.86 6.00 22.91
CA ARG A 109 -30.83 7.04 22.56
C ARG A 109 -32.09 6.48 21.90
N LEU A 110 -31.95 5.55 20.95
CA LEU A 110 -33.09 4.91 20.29
C LEU A 110 -33.93 4.08 21.28
N ARG A 111 -33.28 3.34 22.20
CA ARG A 111 -33.97 2.60 23.26
C ARG A 111 -34.78 3.53 24.16
N GLN A 112 -34.21 4.67 24.55
CA GLN A 112 -34.91 5.66 25.37
C GLN A 112 -36.13 6.26 24.63
N GLN A 113 -35.97 6.63 23.37
CA GLN A 113 -37.08 7.13 22.53
C GLN A 113 -38.19 6.08 22.37
N GLY A 114 -37.81 4.81 22.14
CA GLY A 114 -38.75 3.70 22.07
C GLY A 114 -39.49 3.44 23.38
N ALA A 115 -38.83 3.62 24.53
CA ALA A 115 -39.49 3.55 25.84
C ALA A 115 -40.50 4.69 26.02
N GLN A 116 -40.12 5.93 25.73
CA GLN A 116 -41.02 7.09 25.81
C GLN A 116 -42.24 6.96 24.89
N ALA A 117 -42.05 6.45 23.67
CA ALA A 117 -43.15 6.21 22.73
C ALA A 117 -44.13 5.14 23.25
N ARG A 118 -43.63 4.04 23.81
CA ARG A 118 -44.45 3.00 24.45
C ARG A 118 -45.22 3.56 25.65
N ASP A 119 -44.58 4.33 26.51
CA ASP A 119 -45.23 4.97 27.65
C ASP A 119 -46.33 5.95 27.22
N ALA A 120 -46.06 6.78 26.22
CA ALA A 120 -47.05 7.71 25.66
C ALA A 120 -48.26 6.95 25.07
N MET A 121 -48.02 5.86 24.35
CA MET A 121 -49.08 4.99 23.83
C MET A 121 -49.91 4.38 24.95
N MET A 122 -49.27 3.87 26.01
CA MET A 122 -49.95 3.27 27.16
C MET A 122 -50.78 4.31 27.94
N ARG A 123 -50.26 5.55 28.11
CA ARG A 123 -51.04 6.66 28.68
C ARG A 123 -52.26 6.99 27.83
N ARG A 124 -52.14 7.07 26.50
CA ARG A 124 -53.29 7.30 25.60
C ARG A 124 -54.34 6.19 25.69
N ARG A 125 -53.91 4.91 25.75
CA ARG A 125 -54.84 3.78 25.95
C ARG A 125 -55.61 3.91 27.27
N ARG A 126 -54.92 4.20 28.37
CA ARG A 126 -55.53 4.40 29.70
C ARG A 126 -56.49 5.59 29.71
N ALA A 127 -56.15 6.71 29.06
CA ALA A 127 -57.05 7.86 28.94
C ALA A 127 -58.32 7.52 28.13
N SER A 128 -58.19 6.70 27.08
CA SER A 128 -59.35 6.26 26.29
C SER A 128 -60.26 5.27 27.03
N SER A 129 -59.73 4.47 27.96
CA SER A 129 -60.55 3.58 28.79
C SER A 129 -61.31 4.32 29.90
N VAL A 130 -60.79 5.47 30.36
CA VAL A 130 -61.48 6.31 31.36
C VAL A 130 -62.64 7.10 30.74
N CYS A 131 -62.55 7.49 29.45
CA CYS A 131 -63.66 8.16 28.75
C CYS A 131 -64.81 7.21 28.35
N LYS A 132 -64.67 5.90 28.56
CA LYS A 132 -65.75 4.90 28.34
C LYS A 132 -66.48 4.50 29.63
N ALA A 133 -66.10 5.06 30.77
CA ALA A 133 -66.65 4.70 32.09
C ALA A 133 -67.39 5.86 32.77
N GLY A 134 -67.94 6.80 31.98
CA GLY A 134 -68.73 7.90 32.51
C GLY A 134 -69.57 8.55 31.41
N ASP A 135 -70.71 7.94 31.09
CA ASP A 135 -72.00 8.64 31.11
C ASP A 135 -73.16 7.67 30.83
N GLY A 136 -74.26 7.84 31.57
CA GLY A 136 -75.58 7.26 31.23
C GLY A 136 -76.07 6.11 32.10
N GLU A 137 -76.41 6.39 33.36
CA GLU A 137 -77.63 5.80 33.92
C GLU A 137 -78.83 6.34 33.10
N GLU A 138 -79.57 5.48 32.40
CA GLU A 138 -81.05 5.51 32.41
C GLU A 138 -81.59 4.21 31.80
N SER A 139 -82.31 3.47 32.63
CA SER A 139 -83.17 2.35 32.26
C SER A 139 -84.48 2.91 31.72
N GLY A 140 -84.84 2.66 30.46
CA GLY A 140 -86.09 3.20 29.91
C GLY A 140 -86.42 2.86 28.46
N ARG A 141 -86.86 1.62 28.21
CA ARG A 141 -88.01 1.23 27.36
C ARG A 141 -88.47 2.21 26.23
N GLY A 142 -88.48 1.76 24.96
CA GLY A 142 -89.53 2.15 24.00
C GLY A 142 -89.15 2.45 22.53
N ALA A 143 -89.51 1.51 21.66
CA ALA A 143 -90.06 1.61 20.29
C ALA A 143 -89.95 2.90 19.42
N ASP A 144 -89.48 2.66 18.19
CA ASP A 144 -90.04 3.04 16.88
C ASP A 144 -89.89 4.46 16.27
N SER A 145 -89.62 4.43 14.95
CA SER A 145 -89.86 5.41 13.87
C SER A 145 -88.97 6.64 13.66
N GLY A 146 -88.43 6.75 12.43
CA GLY A 146 -88.74 7.92 11.57
C GLY A 146 -87.63 8.91 11.17
N LEU A 147 -87.07 8.70 9.96
CA LEU A 147 -86.88 9.66 8.85
C LEU A 147 -86.20 11.05 9.06
N GLY A 148 -85.04 11.21 8.39
CA GLY A 148 -84.82 12.28 7.37
C GLY A 148 -84.25 13.64 7.81
N GLY A 149 -83.10 14.03 7.26
CA GLY A 149 -82.62 15.42 7.28
C GLY A 149 -81.15 15.62 6.93
N ASP A 150 -80.90 15.94 5.67
CA ASP A 150 -79.61 16.13 4.98
C ASP A 150 -78.86 17.41 5.40
N ALA A 151 -77.54 17.36 5.62
CA ALA A 151 -76.64 18.52 5.55
C ALA A 151 -75.14 18.16 5.61
N LEU A 152 -74.51 18.25 4.43
CA LEU A 152 -73.15 18.72 4.16
C LEU A 152 -71.93 17.88 4.60
N SER A 153 -71.30 17.38 3.53
CA SER A 153 -69.99 16.77 3.49
C SER A 153 -68.87 17.68 3.99
N THR A 154 -67.97 17.13 4.81
CA THR A 154 -66.56 17.52 4.86
C THR A 154 -65.70 16.25 4.80
N PRO A 155 -64.53 16.30 4.14
CA PRO A 155 -63.93 15.15 3.48
C PRO A 155 -63.26 14.21 4.47
N CYS A 156 -63.69 12.96 4.52
CA CYS A 156 -62.90 11.89 5.10
C CYS A 156 -61.62 11.71 4.26
N ARG A 157 -60.53 12.34 4.71
CA ARG A 157 -59.16 11.97 4.32
C ARG A 157 -59.00 10.44 4.45
N PRO A 158 -58.24 9.80 3.54
CA PRO A 158 -58.29 8.37 3.35
C PRO A 158 -57.89 7.72 4.66
N SER A 159 -58.83 6.98 5.25
CA SER A 159 -58.52 6.01 6.29
C SER A 159 -57.45 5.12 5.68
N GLY A 160 -56.20 5.35 6.09
CA GLY A 160 -55.04 4.62 5.62
C GLY A 160 -55.37 3.15 5.79
N SER A 161 -55.64 2.50 4.66
CA SER A 161 -55.83 1.08 4.55
C SER A 161 -54.67 0.45 5.31
N ARG A 162 -54.94 0.01 6.55
CA ARG A 162 -54.19 -1.08 7.14
C ARG A 162 -54.34 -2.19 6.12
N LYS A 163 -53.34 -2.29 5.23
CA LYS A 163 -53.01 -3.54 4.55
C LYS A 163 -52.78 -4.51 5.71
N ARG A 164 -53.87 -5.11 6.18
CA ARG A 164 -53.83 -6.43 6.78
C ARG A 164 -52.94 -7.19 5.82
N PHE A 165 -51.80 -7.66 6.30
CA PHE A 165 -51.06 -8.68 5.59
C PHE A 165 -52.11 -9.72 5.21
N ARG A 166 -52.53 -9.71 3.95
CA ARG A 166 -53.19 -10.87 3.37
C ARG A 166 -52.15 -11.97 3.48
N ALA A 167 -52.61 -13.16 3.81
CA ALA A 167 -51.78 -14.33 3.61
C ALA A 167 -51.21 -14.25 2.17
N PRO A 168 -49.94 -14.66 1.95
CA PRO A 168 -49.29 -14.57 0.64
C PRO A 168 -50.07 -15.19 -0.52
N ASP A 169 -51.08 -16.00 -0.23
CA ASP A 169 -51.88 -16.76 -1.19
C ASP A 169 -52.84 -15.92 -2.05
N ASP A 170 -52.95 -14.60 -1.84
CA ASP A 170 -53.83 -13.69 -2.60
C ASP A 170 -53.07 -12.53 -3.29
N ALA A 171 -51.74 -12.59 -3.39
CA ALA A 171 -50.99 -11.59 -4.16
C ALA A 171 -51.08 -11.94 -5.65
N ASP A 172 -51.49 -10.98 -6.48
CA ASP A 172 -51.52 -11.17 -7.94
C ASP A 172 -50.09 -11.49 -8.44
N ASP A 173 -49.96 -12.49 -9.31
CA ASP A 173 -48.66 -12.97 -9.82
C ASP A 173 -47.81 -11.82 -10.41
N ASP A 174 -48.44 -10.80 -10.98
CA ASP A 174 -47.78 -9.61 -11.52
C ASP A 174 -47.12 -8.73 -10.44
N GLU A 175 -47.71 -8.63 -9.25
CA GLU A 175 -47.12 -7.88 -8.11
C GLU A 175 -45.89 -8.64 -7.57
N LEU A 176 -45.97 -9.98 -7.51
CA LEU A 176 -44.85 -10.84 -7.12
C LEU A 176 -43.68 -10.77 -8.12
N LEU A 177 -43.97 -10.80 -9.43
CA LEU A 177 -42.98 -10.65 -10.49
C LEU A 177 -42.30 -9.27 -10.46
N SER A 178 -43.07 -8.21 -10.18
CA SER A 178 -42.54 -6.85 -10.04
C SER A 178 -41.59 -6.74 -8.86
N LEU A 179 -41.97 -7.32 -7.71
CA LEU A 179 -41.16 -7.30 -6.50
C LEU A 179 -39.86 -8.12 -6.66
N LEU A 180 -39.94 -9.24 -7.38
CA LEU A 180 -38.78 -10.07 -7.72
C LEU A 180 -37.82 -9.31 -8.64
N ARG A 181 -38.33 -8.67 -9.70
CA ARG A 181 -37.52 -7.86 -10.63
C ARG A 181 -36.82 -6.70 -9.92
N GLU A 182 -37.50 -6.03 -8.99
CA GLU A 182 -36.89 -4.98 -8.17
C GLU A 182 -35.86 -5.51 -7.17
N SER A 183 -36.05 -6.74 -6.66
CA SER A 183 -35.08 -7.40 -5.80
C SER A 183 -33.81 -7.80 -6.57
N GLU A 184 -33.97 -8.38 -7.77
CA GLU A 184 -32.85 -8.74 -8.64
C GLU A 184 -32.09 -7.50 -9.11
N LYS A 185 -32.79 -6.43 -9.49
CA LYS A 185 -32.15 -5.16 -9.84
C LYS A 185 -31.33 -4.60 -8.68
N ARG A 186 -31.89 -4.57 -7.47
CA ARG A 186 -31.16 -4.13 -6.27
C ARG A 186 -29.94 -5.00 -5.97
N LYS A 187 -30.01 -6.31 -6.24
CA LYS A 187 -28.86 -7.21 -6.09
C LYS A 187 -27.76 -6.86 -7.10
N HIS A 188 -28.12 -6.64 -8.36
CA HIS A 188 -27.17 -6.25 -9.41
C HIS A 188 -26.51 -4.90 -9.10
N ASP A 189 -27.31 -3.89 -8.72
CA ASP A 189 -26.81 -2.55 -8.36
C ASP A 189 -25.82 -2.62 -7.17
N LEU A 190 -26.07 -3.50 -6.19
CA LEU A 190 -25.18 -3.73 -5.06
C LEU A 190 -23.88 -4.46 -5.46
N GLU A 191 -23.95 -5.36 -6.43
CA GLU A 191 -22.77 -6.05 -6.97
C GLU A 191 -21.88 -5.08 -7.78
N GLU A 192 -22.49 -4.21 -8.59
CA GLU A 192 -21.78 -3.12 -9.29
C GLU A 192 -21.11 -2.15 -8.31
N GLN A 193 -21.84 -1.70 -7.28
CA GLN A 193 -21.29 -0.82 -6.24
C GLN A 193 -20.15 -1.47 -5.43
N ARG A 194 -20.13 -2.81 -5.33
CA ARG A 194 -19.04 -3.54 -4.67
C ARG A 194 -17.76 -3.60 -5.49
N LEU A 195 -17.87 -3.64 -6.83
CA LEU A 195 -16.72 -3.79 -7.72
C LEU A 195 -16.14 -2.44 -8.17
N ALA A 196 -16.97 -1.40 -8.28
CA ALA A 196 -16.56 -0.06 -8.69
C ALA A 196 -15.39 0.59 -7.90
N PRO A 197 -15.30 0.49 -6.55
CA PRO A 197 -14.23 1.16 -5.83
C PRO A 197 -12.86 0.53 -6.06
N GLU A 198 -12.79 -0.79 -6.21
CA GLU A 198 -11.52 -1.49 -6.45
C GLU A 198 -11.04 -1.26 -7.89
N GLU A 199 -11.95 -1.25 -8.86
CA GLU A 199 -11.61 -0.90 -10.24
C GLU A 199 -11.10 0.54 -10.35
N SER A 200 -11.73 1.48 -9.64
CA SER A 200 -11.29 2.89 -9.61
C SER A 200 -9.90 3.06 -8.98
N ARG A 201 -9.58 2.26 -7.95
CA ARG A 201 -8.25 2.24 -7.33
C ARG A 201 -7.18 1.73 -8.29
N MET A 202 -7.46 0.62 -8.96
CA MET A 202 -6.55 0.05 -9.95
C MET A 202 -6.31 1.00 -11.13
N GLN A 203 -7.33 1.74 -11.55
CA GLN A 203 -7.19 2.76 -12.60
C GLN A 203 -6.32 3.93 -12.12
N HIS A 204 -6.55 4.43 -10.91
CA HIS A 204 -5.73 5.49 -10.34
C HIS A 204 -4.25 5.11 -10.22
N GLU A 205 -3.96 3.87 -9.78
CA GLU A 205 -2.59 3.36 -9.73
C GLU A 205 -1.93 3.28 -11.12
N ARG A 206 -2.67 2.84 -12.15
CA ARG A 206 -2.17 2.83 -13.53
C ARG A 206 -1.87 4.24 -14.03
N ASP A 207 -2.74 5.20 -13.73
CA ASP A 207 -2.53 6.60 -14.13
C ASP A 207 -1.29 7.19 -13.44
N LEU A 208 -1.05 6.88 -12.16
CA LEU A 208 0.16 7.28 -11.44
C LEU A 208 1.42 6.71 -12.08
N HIS A 209 1.39 5.44 -12.51
CA HIS A 209 2.50 4.82 -13.23
C HIS A 209 2.79 5.52 -14.56
N VAL A 210 1.77 5.78 -15.37
CA VAL A 210 1.90 6.49 -16.64
C VAL A 210 2.44 7.91 -16.43
N GLU A 211 1.96 8.62 -15.40
CA GLU A 211 2.45 9.97 -15.08
C GLU A 211 3.91 9.96 -14.62
N ALA A 212 4.31 8.96 -13.83
CA ALA A 212 5.70 8.77 -13.39
C ALA A 212 6.63 8.47 -14.57
N GLU A 213 6.22 7.59 -15.50
CA GLU A 213 6.97 7.32 -16.73
C GLU A 213 7.14 8.59 -17.57
N ALA A 214 6.06 9.36 -17.77
CA ALA A 214 6.11 10.61 -18.51
C ALA A 214 7.01 11.68 -17.83
N LYS A 215 7.07 11.71 -16.49
CA LYS A 215 8.00 12.59 -15.76
C LYS A 215 9.44 12.15 -15.96
N ASN A 216 9.72 10.85 -15.82
CA ASN A 216 11.05 10.28 -16.03
C ASN A 216 11.56 10.53 -17.46
N GLU A 217 10.70 10.39 -18.47
CA GLU A 217 11.05 10.71 -19.86
C GLU A 217 11.39 12.19 -20.06
N ARG A 218 10.59 13.09 -19.47
CA ARG A 218 10.87 14.53 -19.51
C ARG A 218 12.19 14.86 -18.83
N GLU A 219 12.44 14.30 -17.66
CA GLU A 219 13.70 14.49 -16.93
C GLU A 219 14.91 13.92 -17.70
N ALA A 220 14.77 12.72 -18.28
CA ALA A 220 15.80 12.11 -19.11
C ALA A 220 16.08 12.97 -20.36
N SER A 221 15.05 13.51 -21.00
CA SER A 221 15.19 14.40 -22.15
C SER A 221 15.88 15.72 -21.78
N ALA A 222 15.54 16.29 -20.61
CA ALA A 222 16.16 17.50 -20.10
C ALA A 222 17.63 17.26 -19.73
N ALA A 223 17.95 16.12 -19.11
CA ALA A 223 19.31 15.72 -18.78
C ALA A 223 20.14 15.49 -20.06
N ALA A 224 19.57 14.84 -21.08
CA ALA A 224 20.22 14.65 -22.37
C ALA A 224 20.50 15.99 -23.08
N ALA A 225 19.56 16.93 -23.05
CA ALA A 225 19.74 18.28 -23.60
C ALA A 225 20.84 19.06 -22.85
N ALA A 226 20.87 18.97 -21.51
CA ALA A 226 21.91 19.58 -20.70
C ALA A 226 23.31 18.99 -20.99
N ALA A 227 23.39 17.66 -21.12
CA ALA A 227 24.62 16.97 -21.49
C ALA A 227 25.11 17.36 -22.90
N ALA A 228 24.20 17.49 -23.87
CA ALA A 228 24.53 17.95 -25.22
C ALA A 228 25.05 19.39 -25.23
N ALA A 229 24.44 20.29 -24.43
CA ALA A 229 24.90 21.66 -24.28
C ALA A 229 26.29 21.73 -23.63
N ALA A 230 26.56 20.92 -22.60
CA ALA A 230 27.87 20.84 -21.96
C ALA A 230 28.94 20.29 -22.93
N ALA A 231 28.62 19.27 -23.71
CA ALA A 231 29.52 18.73 -24.73
C ALA A 231 29.84 19.79 -25.81
N ALA A 232 28.84 20.54 -26.28
CA ALA A 232 29.05 21.65 -27.22
C ALA A 232 30.00 22.72 -26.63
N GLN A 233 29.84 23.10 -25.37
CA GLN A 233 30.75 24.03 -24.69
C GLN A 233 32.18 23.48 -24.58
N GLN A 234 32.35 22.19 -24.26
CA GLN A 234 33.67 21.56 -24.22
C GLN A 234 34.34 21.54 -25.60
N THR A 235 33.60 21.22 -26.67
CA THR A 235 34.15 21.26 -28.03
C THR A 235 34.56 22.68 -28.46
N ALA A 236 33.77 23.69 -28.10
CA ALA A 236 34.10 25.09 -28.40
C ALA A 236 35.35 25.56 -27.65
N THR A 237 35.50 25.22 -26.36
CA THR A 237 36.69 25.57 -25.57
C THR A 237 37.94 24.86 -26.09
N MET A 238 37.84 23.58 -26.45
CA MET A 238 38.94 22.84 -27.09
C MET A 238 39.33 23.48 -28.42
N SER A 239 38.36 23.86 -29.27
CA SER A 239 38.64 24.55 -30.53
C SER A 239 39.44 25.84 -30.31
N LEU A 240 39.02 26.70 -29.39
CA LEU A 240 39.71 27.95 -29.05
C LEU A 240 41.15 27.71 -28.56
N LEU A 241 41.35 26.71 -27.70
CA LEU A 241 42.69 26.36 -27.22
C LEU A 241 43.60 25.86 -28.36
N THR A 242 43.07 25.08 -29.30
CA THR A 242 43.85 24.65 -30.47
C THR A 242 44.19 25.81 -31.41
N GLU A 243 43.31 26.80 -31.56
CA GLU A 243 43.58 28.00 -32.35
C GLU A 243 44.65 28.88 -31.69
N LEU A 244 44.57 29.05 -30.36
CA LEU A 244 45.57 29.78 -29.60
C LEU A 244 46.95 29.12 -29.72
N ALA A 245 47.03 27.80 -29.56
CA ALA A 245 48.27 27.04 -29.73
C ALA A 245 48.85 27.21 -31.15
N ARG A 246 48.00 27.15 -32.19
CA ARG A 246 48.41 27.40 -33.59
C ARG A 246 48.90 28.83 -33.80
N SER A 247 48.27 29.83 -33.18
CA SER A 247 48.70 31.23 -33.26
C SER A 247 50.07 31.44 -32.61
N ILE A 248 50.32 30.83 -31.45
CA ILE A 248 51.61 30.92 -30.76
C ILE A 248 52.72 30.30 -31.62
N ALA A 249 52.47 29.11 -32.19
CA ALA A 249 53.44 28.42 -33.03
C ALA A 249 53.81 29.19 -34.32
N ARG A 250 52.90 30.03 -34.85
CA ARG A 250 53.17 30.87 -36.03
C ARG A 250 53.96 32.15 -35.73
N ARG A 251 54.11 32.52 -34.46
CA ARG A 251 54.83 33.74 -34.03
C ARG A 251 56.27 33.49 -33.60
N GLN A 252 56.70 32.23 -33.54
CA GLN A 252 58.08 31.81 -33.34
C GLN A 252 58.74 31.51 -34.69
#